data_AF-Q9ZSG3-F1
#
_entry.id   AF-Q9ZSG3-F1
#
_cell.length_a   1.000
_cell.length_b   1.000
_cell.length_c   1.000
_cell.angle_alpha   90.00
_cell.angle_beta   90.00
_cell.angle_gamma   90.00
#
_symmetry.space_group_name_H-M   'P 1'
#
loop_
_entity.id
_entity.type
_entity.pdbx_description
1 polymer ?
#
loop_
_entity_poly.entity_id
_entity_poly.type
_entity_poly.pdbx_seq_one_letter_code
_entity_poly.pdbx_strand_id
1 'polypeptide(L)' 'NQSTRLNDCDPNAKFHIIPEGEKLSNLDKRWPQLENTREYALTKQPFWQNEYKKHGTCCKNPYNQA' A
#
# COMPACT_ATOMS: atom_id res chain seq x y z
N ASN A 1 -20.52 -7.77 22.54
CA ASN A 1 -20.10 -7.32 21.20
C ASN A 1 -18.57 -7.42 21.15
N GLN A 2 -18.00 -8.41 20.47
CA GLN A 2 -16.54 -8.52 20.30
C GLN A 2 -16.20 -8.11 18.86
N SER A 3 -16.20 -6.82 18.56
CA SER A 3 -15.71 -6.34 17.27
C SER A 3 -14.19 -6.26 17.31
N THR A 4 -13.52 -7.08 16.51
CA THR A 4 -12.08 -6.94 16.25
C THR A 4 -11.85 -6.02 15.06
N ARG A 5 -10.70 -5.34 15.02
CA ARG A 5 -10.33 -4.50 13.86
C ARG A 5 -10.17 -5.41 12.64
N LEU A 6 -10.77 -5.05 11.51
CA LEU A 6 -10.58 -5.77 10.26
C LEU A 6 -9.22 -5.39 9.66
N ASN A 7 -8.35 -6.38 9.56
CA ASN A 7 -7.02 -6.28 8.96
C ASN A 7 -6.59 -7.65 8.42
N ASP A 8 -5.55 -7.64 7.58
CA ASP A 8 -4.86 -8.84 7.13
C ASP A 8 -5.79 -9.87 6.45
N CYS A 9 -6.75 -9.38 5.66
CA CYS A 9 -7.74 -10.24 4.99
C CYS A 9 -7.14 -11.14 3.91
N ASP A 10 -6.03 -10.73 3.29
CA ASP A 10 -5.22 -11.58 2.41
C ASP A 10 -3.72 -11.19 2.52
N PRO A 11 -3.00 -11.70 3.54
CA PRO A 11 -1.61 -11.31 3.81
C PRO A 11 -0.64 -11.79 2.72
N ASN A 12 -1.05 -12.79 1.93
CA ASN A 12 -0.28 -13.36 0.82
C ASN A 12 -0.54 -12.66 -0.52
N ALA A 13 -1.41 -11.65 -0.54
CA ALA A 13 -1.67 -10.85 -1.73
C ALA A 13 -0.38 -10.28 -2.31
N LYS A 14 -0.19 -10.42 -3.62
CA LYS A 14 0.91 -9.78 -4.32
C LYS A 14 0.64 -8.28 -4.41
N PHE A 15 1.61 -7.48 -3.98
CA PHE A 15 1.62 -6.04 -4.21
C PHE A 15 2.33 -5.76 -5.52
N HIS A 16 1.69 -5.00 -6.40
CA HIS A 16 2.29 -4.56 -7.66
C HIS A 16 3.03 -3.23 -7.45
N ILE A 17 4.36 -3.24 -7.60
CA ILE A 17 5.16 -2.01 -7.53
C ILE A 17 4.59 -0.98 -8.52
N ILE A 18 4.33 0.22 -8.01
CA ILE A 18 3.78 1.32 -8.79
C ILE A 18 4.92 1.87 -9.66
N PRO A 19 4.83 1.79 -10.99
CA PRO A 19 5.90 2.25 -11.87
C PRO A 19 6.05 3.77 -11.80
N GLU A 20 7.19 4.26 -12.29
CA GLU A 20 7.40 5.70 -12.47
C GLU A 20 6.29 6.34 -13.30
N GLY A 21 5.82 7.49 -12.85
CA GLY A 21 4.71 8.20 -13.48
C GLY A 21 3.93 9.06 -12.48
N GLU A 22 2.81 9.60 -12.95
CA GLU A 22 1.98 10.52 -12.17
C GLU A 22 1.43 9.89 -10.88
N LYS A 23 1.02 8.61 -10.92
CA LYS A 23 0.53 7.90 -9.73
C LYS A 23 1.60 7.81 -8.63
N LEU A 24 2.83 7.50 -9.02
CA LEU A 24 3.96 7.44 -8.08
C LEU A 24 4.29 8.81 -7.50
N SER A 25 4.38 9.85 -8.33
CA SER A 25 4.70 11.20 -7.87
C SER A 25 3.61 11.78 -6.96
N ASN A 26 2.34 11.51 -7.25
CA ASN A 26 1.22 11.91 -6.40
C ASN A 26 1.23 11.20 -5.04
N LEU A 27 1.54 9.90 -5.02
CA LEU A 27 1.66 9.16 -3.76
C LEU A 27 2.86 9.61 -2.94
N ASP A 28 4.02 9.83 -3.53
CA ASP A 28 5.20 10.35 -2.81
C ASP A 28 4.92 11.70 -2.15
N LYS A 29 4.18 12.58 -2.84
CA LYS A 29 3.83 13.90 -2.32
C LYS A 29 2.74 13.87 -1.24
N ARG A 30 1.70 13.04 -1.41
CA ARG A 30 0.50 13.06 -0.55
C ARG A 30 0.50 11.98 0.53
N TRP A 31 1.24 10.91 0.31
CA TRP A 31 1.36 9.76 1.19
C TRP A 31 2.83 9.31 1.33
N PRO A 32 3.70 10.21 1.83
CA PRO A 32 5.14 9.97 1.91
C PRO A 32 5.49 8.83 2.87
N GLN A 33 6.56 8.12 2.55
CA GLN A 33 7.05 6.98 3.32
C GLN A 33 8.21 7.43 4.23
N LEU A 34 7.88 8.12 5.33
CA LEU A 34 8.83 8.88 6.16
C LEU A 34 9.86 8.03 6.94
N GLU A 35 9.66 6.72 7.04
CA GLU A 35 10.57 5.79 7.74
C GLU A 35 11.79 5.38 6.89
N ASN A 36 11.81 5.71 5.59
CA ASN A 36 12.89 5.35 4.69
C ASN A 36 13.38 6.54 3.86
N THR A 37 14.58 6.40 3.29
CA THR A 37 15.06 7.39 2.31
C THR A 37 14.13 7.42 1.10
N ARG A 38 13.98 8.60 0.49
CA ARG A 38 13.10 8.76 -0.68
C ARG A 38 13.44 7.79 -1.80
N GLU A 39 14.73 7.59 -2.08
CA GLU A 39 15.21 6.65 -3.10
C GLU A 39 14.77 5.20 -2.82
N TYR A 40 14.97 4.73 -1.59
CA TYR A 40 14.56 3.39 -1.19
C TYR A 40 13.03 3.25 -1.20
N ALA A 41 12.31 4.25 -0.69
CA ALA A 41 10.86 4.30 -0.64
C ALA A 41 10.23 4.23 -2.03
N LEU A 42 10.74 4.98 -3.01
CA LEU A 42 10.22 4.98 -4.38
C LEU A 42 10.51 3.64 -5.09
N THR A 43 11.67 3.04 -4.83
CA THR A 43 12.09 1.79 -5.46
C THR A 43 11.39 0.55 -4.87
N LYS A 44 11.26 0.48 -3.54
CA LYS A 44 10.77 -0.71 -2.83
C LYS A 44 9.33 -0.58 -2.34
N GLN A 45 8.85 0.65 -2.17
CA GLN A 45 7.47 0.97 -1.75
C GLN A 45 7.01 0.19 -0.50
N PRO A 46 7.87 0.03 0.53
CA PRO A 46 7.63 -0.88 1.64
C PRO A 46 6.38 -0.51 2.46
N PHE A 47 6.15 0.79 2.65
CA PHE A 47 5.02 1.27 3.43
C PHE A 47 3.71 1.05 2.67
N TRP A 48 3.63 1.41 1.38
CA TRP A 48 2.42 1.19 0.59
C TRP A 48 2.11 -0.31 0.41
N GLN A 49 3.13 -1.14 0.27
CA GLN A 49 2.97 -2.59 0.26
C GLN A 49 2.35 -3.11 1.56
N ASN A 50 2.85 -2.64 2.71
CA ASN A 50 2.35 -3.03 4.01
C ASN A 50 0.87 -2.61 4.19
N GLU A 51 0.54 -1.37 3.86
CA GLU A 51 -0.82 -0.84 3.96
C GLU A 51 -1.78 -1.54 3.00
N TYR A 52 -1.34 -1.86 1.78
CA TYR A 52 -2.14 -2.65 0.85
C TYR A 52 -2.46 -4.03 1.43
N LYS A 53 -1.46 -4.77 1.92
CA LYS A 53 -1.65 -6.13 2.47
C LYS A 53 -2.52 -6.12 3.72
N LYS A 54 -2.24 -5.20 4.64
CA LYS A 54 -2.92 -5.12 5.93
C LYS A 54 -4.34 -4.59 5.83
N HIS A 55 -4.59 -3.63 4.94
CA HIS A 55 -5.88 -2.93 4.86
C HIS A 55 -6.53 -2.97 3.47
N GLY A 56 -5.77 -2.72 2.40
CA GLY A 56 -6.31 -2.74 1.03
C GLY A 56 -6.91 -4.08 0.61
N THR A 57 -6.38 -5.19 1.13
CA THR A 57 -6.90 -6.54 0.84
C THR A 57 -8.31 -6.77 1.37
N CYS A 58 -8.70 -6.05 2.42
CA CYS A 58 -10.02 -6.12 3.02
C CYS A 58 -11.10 -5.40 2.21
N CYS A 59 -10.72 -4.67 1.14
CA CYS A 59 -11.65 -3.95 0.27
C CYS A 59 -11.46 -4.26 -1.23
N LYS A 60 -10.93 -5.45 -1.56
CA LYS A 60 -10.72 -5.93 -2.95
C LYS A 60 -11.97 -5.97 -3.85
N ASN A 61 -13.15 -5.83 -3.26
CA ASN A 61 -14.40 -5.59 -3.97
C ASN A 61 -15.07 -4.40 -3.25
N PRO A 62 -15.19 -3.22 -3.88
CA PRO A 62 -15.09 -2.93 -5.32
C PRO A 62 -13.72 -2.44 -5.84
N TYR A 63 -12.71 -2.29 -4.97
CA TYR A 63 -11.46 -1.62 -5.34
C TYR A 63 -10.35 -2.61 -5.70
N ASN A 64 -9.44 -2.19 -6.57
CA ASN A 64 -8.23 -2.94 -6.86
C ASN A 64 -7.00 -2.01 -6.83
N GLN A 65 -5.80 -2.58 -6.92
CA GLN A 65 -4.56 -1.81 -6.86
C GLN A 65 -4.25 -1.04 -8.16
N ALA A 66 -4.77 -1.51 -9.30
CA ALA A 66 -4.43 -1.02 -10.63
C ALA A 66 -4.90 0.43 -10.84
#